data_AF-D8PMB0-F1
#
_entry.id   AF-D8PMB0-F1
#
_cell.length_a   1.000
_cell.length_b   1.000
_cell.length_c   1.000
_cell.angle_alpha   90.00
_cell.angle_beta   90.00
_cell.angle_gamma   90.00
#
_symmetry.space_group_name_H-M   'P 1'
#
loop_
_entity.id
_entity.type
_entity.pdbx_description
1 polymer ?
#
loop_
_entity_poly.entity_id
_entity_poly.type
_entity_poly.pdbx_seq_one_letter_code
_entity_poly.pdbx_strand_id
1 'polypeptide(L)'
;MDGDFLPARPQYVISAADTDKRVTDVAHYNEWMDYLAPRLQQFRNQRYACDNLALRDLLQLVHDLAVFSNEDRGDELPKELWEHYSHLQYGIVVRLTEFWRRYYLGMEKPIASKLWNYRLDDDTEETMAAWLWSANVDPKHLKARLVTDAVGERNWEFFRTALWHCVSKEGIRFPSPKFRKLSLWQYRFSLSNCLNPEDPGWDHISDPVTLGGAYAEHTKPEFLESANAARRLGYLEEAVNFFIRYADEHKWEPVKFSAVQAIGIFLEKLPFEFSYPEDKLPSQMRCR
;
A
#
# COMPACT_ATOMS: atom_id res chain seq x y z
N MET A 1 3.85 17.43 16.14
CA MET A 1 3.88 18.77 15.53
C MET A 1 2.44 19.19 15.33
N ASP A 2 1.98 20.19 16.06
CA ASP A 2 0.66 20.81 15.86
C ASP A 2 0.78 21.90 14.79
N GLY A 3 1.10 21.49 13.56
CA GLY A 3 0.99 22.36 12.39
C GLY A 3 -0.46 22.46 11.94
N ASP A 4 -0.88 23.62 11.42
CA ASP A 4 -2.21 23.77 10.85
C ASP A 4 -2.45 22.70 9.77
N PHE A 5 -3.55 21.95 9.94
CA PHE A 5 -3.92 20.81 9.08
C PHE A 5 -4.11 21.20 7.62
N LEU A 6 -4.45 22.47 7.36
CA LEU A 6 -4.57 23.05 6.04
C LEU A 6 -3.83 24.38 6.06
N PRO A 7 -2.75 24.55 5.26
CA PRO A 7 -2.15 25.86 5.09
C PRO A 7 -3.19 26.85 4.55
N ALA A 8 -3.00 28.14 4.85
CA ALA A 8 -3.81 29.16 4.22
C ALA A 8 -3.57 29.11 2.70
N ARG A 9 -4.66 29.14 1.92
CA ARG A 9 -4.57 29.18 0.46
C ARG A 9 -3.76 30.41 0.03
N PRO A 10 -2.72 30.26 -0.81
CA PRO A 10 -1.97 31.40 -1.32
C PRO A 10 -2.88 32.27 -2.18
N GLN A 11 -2.70 33.58 -2.09
CA GLN A 11 -3.29 34.50 -3.06
C GLN A 11 -2.36 34.58 -4.27
N TYR A 12 -2.70 33.86 -5.35
CA TYR A 12 -2.06 34.05 -6.63
C TYR A 12 -2.80 35.11 -7.44
N VAL A 13 -2.09 36.16 -7.86
CA VAL A 13 -2.64 37.24 -8.68
C VAL A 13 -2.25 36.97 -10.14
N ILE A 14 -3.25 36.72 -10.98
CA ILE A 14 -3.06 36.53 -12.42
C ILE A 14 -2.45 37.82 -13.01
N SER A 15 -1.34 37.66 -13.72
CA SER A 15 -0.59 38.72 -14.36
C SER A 15 -0.83 38.73 -15.88
N ALA A 16 -0.51 39.84 -16.53
CA ALA A 16 -0.57 39.95 -17.99
C ALA A 16 0.45 39.06 -18.73
N ALA A 17 1.39 38.44 -18.00
CA ALA A 17 2.40 37.54 -18.55
C ALA A 17 1.98 36.06 -18.48
N ASP A 18 0.84 35.75 -17.86
CA ASP A 18 0.35 34.39 -17.74
C ASP A 18 -0.33 33.92 -19.03
N THR A 19 -0.10 32.66 -19.37
CA THR A 19 -0.73 32.01 -20.53
C THR A 19 -2.21 31.78 -20.25
N ASP A 20 -3.05 31.77 -21.30
CA ASP A 20 -4.47 31.42 -21.17
C ASP A 20 -4.68 30.05 -20.48
N LYS A 21 -3.75 29.11 -20.73
CA LYS A 21 -3.73 27.81 -20.07
C LYS A 21 -3.45 27.92 -18.58
N ARG A 22 -2.40 28.62 -18.15
CA ARG A 22 -2.13 28.87 -16.72
C ARG A 22 -3.32 29.55 -16.03
N VAL A 23 -3.95 30.54 -16.67
CA VAL A 23 -5.15 31.21 -16.13
C VAL A 23 -6.28 30.20 -15.89
N THR A 24 -6.50 29.29 -16.85
CA THR A 24 -7.50 28.22 -16.75
C THR A 24 -7.16 27.24 -15.63
N ASP A 25 -5.92 26.76 -15.56
CA ASP A 25 -5.46 25.82 -14.52
C ASP A 25 -5.59 26.43 -13.11
N VAL A 26 -5.28 27.72 -12.95
CA VAL A 26 -5.49 28.44 -11.68
C VAL A 26 -6.98 28.54 -11.35
N ALA A 27 -7.85 28.79 -12.33
CA ALA A 27 -9.29 28.85 -12.10
C ALA A 27 -9.87 27.49 -11.69
N HIS A 28 -9.50 26.41 -12.38
CA HIS A 28 -9.89 25.05 -12.01
C HIS A 28 -9.40 24.68 -10.61
N TYR A 29 -8.12 24.94 -10.31
CA TYR A 29 -7.56 24.74 -8.98
C TYR A 29 -8.39 25.43 -7.89
N ASN A 30 -8.74 26.69 -8.13
CA ASN A 30 -9.51 27.50 -7.20
C ASN A 30 -10.90 26.90 -6.92
N GLU A 31 -11.60 26.44 -7.96
CA GLU A 31 -12.91 25.76 -7.84
C GLU A 31 -12.80 24.46 -7.05
N TRP A 32 -11.78 23.65 -7.35
CA TRP A 32 -11.48 22.43 -6.60
C TRP A 32 -11.19 22.70 -5.12
N MET A 33 -10.44 23.77 -4.81
CA MET A 33 -10.15 24.14 -3.43
C MET A 33 -11.41 24.59 -2.67
N ASP A 34 -12.34 25.27 -3.33
CA ASP A 34 -13.61 25.67 -2.73
C ASP A 34 -14.50 24.45 -2.40
N TYR A 35 -14.41 23.38 -3.19
CA TYR A 35 -15.05 22.09 -2.90
C TYR A 35 -14.34 21.29 -1.80
N LEU A 36 -13.01 21.14 -1.89
CA LEU A 36 -12.22 20.24 -1.03
C LEU A 36 -11.95 20.83 0.35
N ALA A 37 -11.53 22.09 0.46
CA ALA A 37 -11.03 22.66 1.72
C ALA A 37 -12.08 22.62 2.86
N PRO A 38 -13.37 22.96 2.65
CA PRO A 38 -14.36 22.86 3.72
C PRO A 38 -14.59 21.43 4.22
N ARG A 39 -14.52 20.44 3.33
CA ARG A 39 -14.68 19.03 3.68
C ARG A 39 -13.47 18.52 4.45
N LEU A 40 -12.27 18.92 4.04
CA LEU A 40 -11.04 18.65 4.78
C LEU A 40 -11.06 19.25 6.19
N GLN A 41 -11.59 20.46 6.36
CA GLN A 41 -11.69 21.06 7.69
C GLN A 41 -12.52 20.23 8.67
N GLN A 42 -13.54 19.50 8.20
CA GLN A 42 -14.39 18.65 9.06
C GLN A 42 -13.57 17.54 9.74
N PHE A 43 -12.45 17.14 9.14
CA PHE A 43 -11.56 16.10 9.62
C PHE A 43 -10.55 16.59 10.66
N ARG A 44 -10.40 17.90 10.87
CA ARG A 44 -9.42 18.49 11.81
C ARG A 44 -9.61 18.02 13.26
N ASN A 45 -10.86 17.89 13.71
CA ASN A 45 -11.20 17.66 15.11
C ASN A 45 -11.85 16.29 15.38
N GLN A 46 -12.01 15.46 14.35
CA GLN A 46 -12.65 14.17 14.51
C GLN A 46 -11.69 13.17 15.16
N ARG A 47 -12.09 12.63 16.31
CA ARG A 47 -11.43 11.44 16.85
C ARG A 47 -11.94 10.22 16.08
N TYR A 48 -11.17 9.79 15.09
CA TYR A 48 -11.42 8.62 14.23
C TYR A 48 -11.48 7.26 14.95
N ALA A 49 -12.38 7.10 15.91
CA ALA A 49 -12.66 5.80 16.50
C ALA A 49 -13.62 5.04 15.57
N CYS A 50 -13.07 4.30 14.59
CA CYS A 50 -13.79 3.31 13.77
C CYS A 50 -15.17 3.75 13.23
N ASP A 51 -15.34 5.03 12.90
CA ASP A 51 -16.56 5.56 12.30
C ASP A 51 -16.53 5.30 10.79
N ASN A 52 -17.36 4.36 10.35
CA ASN A 52 -17.44 3.95 8.95
C ASN A 52 -17.98 5.06 8.03
N LEU A 53 -18.74 6.03 8.54
CA LEU A 53 -19.25 7.15 7.73
C LEU A 53 -18.14 8.17 7.48
N ALA A 54 -17.46 8.62 8.54
CA ALA A 54 -16.32 9.52 8.41
C ALA A 54 -15.20 8.94 7.52
N LEU A 55 -14.97 7.62 7.59
CA LEU A 55 -14.03 6.95 6.68
C LEU A 55 -14.49 7.00 5.22
N ARG A 56 -15.77 6.76 4.94
CA ARG A 56 -16.29 6.80 3.56
C ARG A 56 -16.11 8.19 2.96
N ASP A 57 -16.41 9.22 3.72
CA ASP A 57 -16.23 10.60 3.29
C ASP A 57 -14.75 10.93 3.06
N LEU A 58 -13.84 10.45 3.93
CA LEU A 58 -12.40 10.60 3.74
C LEU A 58 -11.89 9.86 2.49
N LEU A 59 -12.36 8.63 2.25
CA LEU A 59 -11.99 7.85 1.06
C LEU A 59 -12.52 8.47 -0.23
N GLN A 60 -13.71 9.07 -0.19
CA GLN A 60 -14.26 9.82 -1.33
C GLN A 60 -13.38 11.02 -1.64
N LEU A 61 -12.93 11.78 -0.63
CA LEU A 61 -12.02 12.91 -0.84
C LEU A 61 -10.65 12.48 -1.40
N VAL A 62 -10.12 11.34 -0.94
CA VAL A 62 -8.90 10.73 -1.49
C VAL A 62 -9.09 10.40 -2.98
N HIS A 63 -10.25 9.86 -3.34
CA HIS A 63 -10.59 9.57 -4.73
C HIS A 63 -10.73 10.85 -5.56
N ASP A 64 -11.50 11.83 -5.09
CA ASP A 64 -11.71 13.12 -5.76
C ASP A 64 -10.37 13.83 -6.02
N LEU A 65 -9.45 13.78 -5.06
CA LEU A 65 -8.09 14.32 -5.22
C LEU A 65 -7.23 13.52 -6.20
N ALA A 66 -7.36 12.20 -6.21
CA ALA A 66 -6.64 11.37 -7.17
C ALA A 66 -7.13 11.66 -8.60
N VAL A 67 -8.43 11.91 -8.78
CA VAL A 67 -9.00 12.35 -10.06
C VAL A 67 -8.42 13.69 -10.46
N PHE A 68 -8.45 14.70 -9.58
CA PHE A 68 -7.82 16.00 -9.84
C PHE A 68 -6.34 15.87 -10.21
N SER A 69 -5.57 15.06 -9.47
CA SER A 69 -4.14 14.83 -9.74
C SER A 69 -3.86 14.17 -11.10
N ASN A 70 -4.81 13.39 -11.62
CA ASN A 70 -4.67 12.64 -12.87
C ASN A 70 -5.20 13.42 -14.08
N GLU A 71 -6.29 14.19 -13.89
CA GLU A 71 -6.92 15.01 -14.93
C GLU A 71 -6.18 16.34 -15.14
N ASP A 72 -5.76 17.00 -14.05
CA ASP A 72 -5.01 18.25 -14.07
C ASP A 72 -3.55 18.00 -13.71
N ARG A 73 -2.79 17.33 -14.60
CA ARG A 73 -1.32 17.41 -14.55
C ARG A 73 -0.91 18.87 -14.77
N GLY A 74 -0.89 19.61 -13.65
CA GLY A 74 -0.68 21.04 -13.54
C GLY A 74 0.75 21.45 -13.85
N ASP A 75 1.25 21.07 -15.02
CA ASP A 75 2.56 21.46 -15.53
C ASP A 75 2.71 23.00 -15.58
N GLU A 76 1.60 23.75 -15.52
CA GLU A 76 1.57 25.22 -15.52
C GLU A 76 1.08 25.87 -14.21
N LEU A 77 0.75 25.09 -13.17
CA LEU A 77 0.37 25.68 -11.89
C LEU A 77 1.54 26.51 -11.31
N PRO A 78 1.28 27.72 -10.80
CA PRO A 78 2.27 28.47 -10.05
C PRO A 78 2.82 27.66 -8.89
N LYS A 79 4.12 27.83 -8.64
CA LYS A 79 4.87 27.07 -7.62
C LYS A 79 4.18 27.10 -6.26
N GLU A 80 3.66 28.25 -5.86
CA GLU A 80 2.99 28.45 -4.56
C GLU A 80 1.70 27.63 -4.45
N LEU A 81 0.92 27.53 -5.54
CA LEU A 81 -0.32 26.74 -5.56
C LEU A 81 -0.01 25.24 -5.58
N TRP A 82 1.06 24.85 -6.28
CA TRP A 82 1.56 23.48 -6.27
C TRP A 82 2.08 23.04 -4.89
N GLU A 83 2.82 23.92 -4.21
CA GLU A 83 3.26 23.69 -2.83
C GLU A 83 2.09 23.60 -1.87
N HIS A 84 1.06 24.46 -2.01
CA HIS A 84 -0.17 24.36 -1.23
C HIS A 84 -0.89 23.03 -1.49
N TYR A 85 -1.05 22.65 -2.76
CA TYR A 85 -1.67 21.38 -3.16
C TYR A 85 -0.95 20.17 -2.56
N SER A 86 0.37 20.13 -2.66
CA SER A 86 1.21 19.05 -2.12
C SER A 86 1.05 18.93 -0.60
N HIS A 87 0.97 20.06 0.12
CA HIS A 87 0.71 20.05 1.56
C HIS A 87 -0.69 19.49 1.90
N LEU A 88 -1.71 19.82 1.12
CA LEU A 88 -3.06 19.28 1.31
C LEU A 88 -3.09 17.77 1.12
N GLN A 89 -2.49 17.28 0.03
CA GLN A 89 -2.37 15.84 -0.24
C GLN A 89 -1.67 15.12 0.92
N TYR A 90 -0.55 15.66 1.40
CA TYR A 90 0.18 15.11 2.53
C TYR A 90 -0.67 15.07 3.81
N GLY A 91 -1.37 16.16 4.15
CA GLY A 91 -2.23 16.22 5.33
C GLY A 91 -3.32 15.13 5.31
N ILE A 92 -3.93 14.89 4.16
CA ILE A 92 -4.97 13.86 4.00
C ILE A 92 -4.40 12.46 4.16
N VAL A 93 -3.24 12.21 3.56
CA VAL A 93 -2.53 10.93 3.72
C VAL A 93 -2.26 10.65 5.19
N VAL A 94 -1.76 11.63 5.94
CA VAL A 94 -1.51 11.48 7.39
C VAL A 94 -2.80 11.12 8.14
N ARG A 95 -3.94 11.73 7.81
CA ARG A 95 -5.22 11.38 8.47
C ARG A 95 -5.73 10.00 8.09
N LEU A 96 -5.56 9.64 6.82
CA LEU A 96 -5.90 8.32 6.33
C LEU A 96 -5.07 7.27 7.07
N THR A 97 -3.75 7.43 7.16
CA THR A 97 -2.88 6.50 7.90
C THR A 97 -3.19 6.47 9.39
N GLU A 98 -3.49 7.60 10.02
CA GLU A 98 -3.93 7.64 11.43
C GLU A 98 -5.23 6.85 11.67
N PHE A 99 -6.23 7.01 10.78
CA PHE A 99 -7.46 6.24 10.84
C PHE A 99 -7.17 4.74 10.80
N TRP A 100 -6.40 4.31 9.79
CA TRP A 100 -6.11 2.91 9.55
C TRP A 100 -5.23 2.29 10.63
N ARG A 101 -4.29 3.05 11.20
CA ARG A 101 -3.56 2.68 12.40
C ARG A 101 -4.50 2.37 13.56
N ARG A 102 -5.47 3.24 13.83
CA ARG A 102 -6.43 3.04 14.92
C ARG A 102 -7.32 1.82 14.66
N TYR A 103 -7.78 1.66 13.43
CA TYR A 103 -8.53 0.49 13.01
C TYR A 103 -7.71 -0.80 13.19
N TYR A 104 -6.45 -0.80 12.75
CA TYR A 104 -5.51 -1.91 12.94
C TYR A 104 -5.37 -2.26 14.42
N LEU A 105 -5.08 -1.28 15.28
CA LEU A 105 -4.87 -1.49 16.71
C LEU A 105 -6.14 -1.98 17.43
N GLY A 106 -7.31 -1.44 17.07
CA GLY A 106 -8.57 -1.73 17.75
C GLY A 106 -9.27 -3.00 17.26
N MET A 107 -9.13 -3.34 15.98
CA MET A 107 -9.93 -4.39 15.33
C MET A 107 -9.08 -5.53 14.77
N GLU A 108 -8.01 -5.24 14.03
CA GLU A 108 -7.25 -6.27 13.29
C GLU A 108 -6.19 -6.96 14.14
N LYS A 109 -5.38 -6.20 14.86
CA LYS A 109 -4.29 -6.72 15.70
C LYS A 109 -4.78 -7.79 16.71
N PRO A 110 -5.91 -7.61 17.42
CA PRO A 110 -6.42 -8.66 18.32
C PRO A 110 -6.95 -9.92 17.61
N ILE A 111 -7.30 -9.84 16.32
CA ILE A 111 -7.77 -10.99 15.54
C ILE A 111 -6.59 -11.75 14.96
N ALA A 112 -5.64 -11.02 14.35
CA ALA A 112 -4.43 -11.58 13.79
C ALA A 112 -3.63 -12.37 14.83
N SER A 113 -3.57 -11.89 16.07
CA SER A 113 -2.91 -12.60 17.16
C SER A 113 -3.57 -13.93 17.55
N LYS A 114 -4.86 -14.12 17.27
CA LYS A 114 -5.61 -15.35 17.57
C LYS A 114 -5.55 -16.37 16.43
N LEU A 115 -5.36 -15.92 15.20
CA LEU A 115 -5.37 -16.77 14.01
C LEU A 115 -4.06 -17.53 13.79
N TRP A 116 -3.08 -17.35 14.68
CA TRP A 116 -1.75 -17.92 14.50
C TRP A 116 -1.58 -19.26 15.21
N ASN A 117 -1.88 -20.33 14.50
CA ASN A 117 -1.44 -21.69 14.80
C ASN A 117 -1.40 -22.43 13.47
N TYR A 118 -0.22 -22.55 12.87
CA TYR A 118 -0.13 -23.12 11.53
C TYR A 118 1.05 -24.06 11.36
N ARG A 119 0.78 -25.16 10.64
CA ARG A 119 1.77 -26.07 10.06
C ARG A 119 1.45 -26.15 8.57
N LEU A 120 2.45 -25.86 7.76
CA LEU A 120 2.42 -26.03 6.31
C LEU A 120 2.40 -27.53 6.01
N ASP A 121 1.43 -27.99 5.21
CA ASP A 121 1.44 -29.34 4.63
C ASP A 121 2.11 -29.33 3.24
N ASP A 122 2.37 -30.53 2.71
CA ASP A 122 3.11 -30.70 1.46
C ASP A 122 2.36 -30.12 0.24
N ASP A 123 1.02 -30.26 0.20
CA ASP A 123 0.17 -29.71 -0.85
C ASP A 123 0.22 -28.17 -0.88
N THR A 124 0.31 -27.55 0.29
CA THR A 124 0.49 -26.12 0.43
C THR A 124 1.83 -25.65 -0.09
N GLU A 125 2.92 -26.36 0.24
CA GLU A 125 4.26 -26.03 -0.28
C GLU A 125 4.31 -26.09 -1.80
N GLU A 126 3.67 -27.09 -2.41
CA GLU A 126 3.59 -27.20 -3.87
C GLU A 126 2.80 -26.03 -4.48
N THR A 127 1.69 -25.63 -3.87
CA THR A 127 0.88 -24.49 -4.31
C THR A 127 1.66 -23.17 -4.24
N MET A 128 2.40 -22.95 -3.16
CA MET A 128 3.25 -21.76 -2.99
C MET A 128 4.40 -21.74 -4.02
N ALA A 129 5.02 -22.90 -4.28
CA ALA A 129 6.06 -23.02 -5.30
C ALA A 129 5.50 -22.69 -6.70
N ALA A 130 4.33 -23.21 -7.05
CA ALA A 130 3.65 -22.92 -8.31
C ALA A 130 3.38 -21.41 -8.46
N TRP A 131 2.98 -20.74 -7.38
CA TRP A 131 2.79 -19.28 -7.38
C TRP A 131 4.09 -18.55 -7.72
N LEU A 132 5.20 -18.89 -7.06
CA LEU A 132 6.51 -18.28 -7.33
C LEU A 132 6.96 -18.51 -8.78
N TRP A 133 6.75 -19.72 -9.30
CA TRP A 133 7.05 -20.01 -10.70
C TRP A 133 6.21 -19.18 -11.67
N SER A 134 4.92 -18.96 -11.39
CA SER A 134 4.06 -18.08 -12.19
C SER A 134 4.54 -16.62 -12.16
N ALA A 135 5.17 -16.20 -11.06
CA ALA A 135 5.83 -14.90 -10.94
C ALA A 135 7.17 -14.83 -11.69
N ASN A 136 7.63 -15.91 -12.32
CA ASN A 136 8.96 -16.09 -12.89
C ASN A 136 10.07 -15.96 -11.83
N VAL A 137 9.83 -16.50 -10.63
CA VAL A 137 10.75 -16.51 -9.50
C VAL A 137 11.02 -17.95 -9.07
N ASP A 138 12.30 -18.32 -8.94
CA ASP A 138 12.69 -19.62 -8.43
C ASP A 138 12.62 -19.65 -6.88
N PRO A 139 11.79 -20.51 -6.28
CA PRO A 139 11.67 -20.62 -4.83
C PRO A 139 12.98 -20.91 -4.10
N LYS A 140 13.87 -21.73 -4.70
CA LYS A 140 15.15 -22.09 -4.08
C LYS A 140 16.09 -20.89 -4.04
N HIS A 141 16.13 -20.13 -5.13
CA HIS A 141 16.96 -18.91 -5.19
C HIS A 141 16.42 -17.82 -4.27
N LEU A 142 15.10 -17.63 -4.20
CA LEU A 142 14.50 -16.68 -3.26
C LEU A 142 14.79 -17.08 -1.81
N LYS A 143 14.62 -18.36 -1.48
CA LYS A 143 14.97 -18.89 -0.15
C LYS A 143 16.45 -18.65 0.17
N ALA A 144 17.36 -18.96 -0.75
CA ALA A 144 18.80 -18.79 -0.53
C ALA A 144 19.19 -17.31 -0.27
N ARG A 145 18.45 -16.36 -0.85
CA ARG A 145 18.65 -14.92 -0.58
C ARG A 145 18.05 -14.46 0.73
N LEU A 146 16.89 -14.97 1.10
CA LEU A 146 16.25 -14.65 2.37
C LEU A 146 16.93 -15.34 3.56
N VAL A 147 17.54 -16.52 3.36
CA VAL A 147 18.19 -17.33 4.40
C VAL A 147 19.71 -17.20 4.30
N THR A 148 20.25 -16.08 4.78
CA THR A 148 21.71 -15.87 4.89
C THR A 148 22.27 -16.29 6.24
N ASP A 149 21.42 -16.32 7.28
CA ASP A 149 21.74 -16.68 8.66
C ASP A 149 20.48 -17.12 9.46
N ALA A 150 20.58 -17.20 10.79
CA ALA A 150 19.45 -17.51 11.66
C ALA A 150 18.33 -16.44 11.63
N VAL A 151 18.66 -15.18 11.34
CA VAL A 151 17.68 -14.11 11.11
C VAL A 151 16.98 -14.34 9.77
N GLY A 152 17.70 -14.85 8.78
CA GLY A 152 17.16 -15.19 7.47
C GLY A 152 16.12 -16.31 7.48
N GLU A 153 16.27 -17.33 8.34
CA GLU A 153 15.24 -18.36 8.54
C GLU A 153 13.90 -17.75 9.02
N ARG A 154 13.95 -16.73 9.90
CA ARG A 154 12.77 -15.96 10.33
C ARG A 154 12.12 -15.24 9.15
N ASN A 155 12.91 -14.60 8.29
CA ASN A 155 12.39 -13.87 7.14
C ASN A 155 11.70 -14.80 6.15
N TRP A 156 12.30 -15.97 5.91
CA TRP A 156 11.70 -17.02 5.09
C TRP A 156 10.39 -17.56 5.68
N GLU A 157 10.32 -17.76 7.00
CA GLU A 157 9.10 -18.18 7.68
C GLU A 157 7.96 -17.15 7.51
N PHE A 158 8.27 -15.86 7.68
CA PHE A 158 7.27 -14.80 7.57
C PHE A 158 6.77 -14.68 6.13
N PHE A 159 7.67 -14.71 5.15
CA PHE A 159 7.32 -14.72 3.74
C PHE A 159 6.43 -15.91 3.37
N ARG A 160 6.83 -17.14 3.74
CA ARG A 160 6.03 -18.35 3.47
C ARG A 160 4.64 -18.26 4.06
N THR A 161 4.54 -17.76 5.28
CA THR A 161 3.22 -17.65 5.92
C THR A 161 2.35 -16.61 5.20
N ALA A 162 2.92 -15.46 4.83
CA ALA A 162 2.21 -14.45 4.06
C ALA A 162 1.73 -15.00 2.71
N LEU A 163 2.61 -15.69 1.98
CA LEU A 163 2.30 -16.30 0.69
C LEU A 163 1.19 -17.35 0.82
N TRP A 164 1.25 -18.21 1.83
CA TRP A 164 0.18 -19.17 2.12
C TRP A 164 -1.19 -18.49 2.24
N HIS A 165 -1.29 -17.40 3.00
CA HIS A 165 -2.55 -16.66 3.15
C HIS A 165 -3.04 -16.01 1.85
N CYS A 166 -2.15 -15.70 0.91
CA CYS A 166 -2.52 -15.19 -0.41
C CYS A 166 -3.05 -16.29 -1.33
N VAL A 167 -2.49 -17.51 -1.26
CA VAL A 167 -2.75 -18.59 -2.23
C VAL A 167 -3.69 -19.69 -1.70
N SER A 168 -3.92 -19.76 -0.40
CA SER A 168 -4.71 -20.82 0.24
C SER A 168 -6.21 -20.75 -0.08
N LYS A 169 -6.80 -21.93 -0.28
CA LYS A 169 -8.25 -22.13 -0.42
C LYS A 169 -9.00 -22.11 0.91
N GLU A 170 -8.31 -22.13 2.05
CA GLU A 170 -8.90 -22.21 3.39
C GLU A 170 -9.68 -20.95 3.82
N GLY A 171 -9.72 -19.91 2.99
CA GLY A 171 -10.53 -18.72 3.23
C GLY A 171 -9.95 -17.74 4.26
N ILE A 172 -8.83 -18.07 4.90
CA ILE A 172 -8.08 -17.15 5.79
C ILE A 172 -7.18 -16.27 4.92
N ARG A 173 -7.71 -15.13 4.49
CA ARG A 173 -6.95 -14.15 3.71
C ARG A 173 -6.45 -13.03 4.60
N PHE A 174 -5.20 -12.65 4.40
CA PHE A 174 -4.72 -11.33 4.75
C PHE A 174 -4.95 -10.43 3.55
N PRO A 175 -5.62 -9.29 3.73
CA PRO A 175 -6.16 -8.74 4.97
C PRO A 175 -7.48 -9.41 5.38
N SER A 176 -7.84 -9.37 6.67
CA SER A 176 -8.98 -10.11 7.22
C SER A 176 -10.31 -9.81 6.50
N PRO A 177 -11.34 -10.68 6.60
CA PRO A 177 -12.66 -10.40 6.04
C PRO A 177 -13.31 -9.10 6.57
N LYS A 178 -12.89 -8.60 7.75
CA LYS A 178 -13.37 -7.31 8.28
C LYS A 178 -12.78 -6.14 7.51
N PHE A 179 -11.55 -6.26 7.04
CA PHE A 179 -10.94 -5.31 6.11
C PHE A 179 -11.64 -5.28 4.75
N ARG A 180 -12.07 -6.44 4.22
CA ARG A 180 -12.87 -6.52 2.98
C ARG A 180 -14.25 -5.87 3.11
N LYS A 181 -14.83 -5.84 4.31
CA LYS A 181 -16.13 -5.19 4.58
C LYS A 181 -16.08 -3.66 4.54
N LEU A 182 -14.89 -3.06 4.43
CA LEU A 182 -14.73 -1.66 4.05
C LEU A 182 -14.79 -1.45 2.54
N SER A 183 -15.04 -2.52 1.75
CA SER A 183 -15.37 -2.66 0.31
C SER A 183 -14.52 -1.89 -0.72
N LEU A 184 -13.70 -0.95 -0.27
CA LEU A 184 -13.02 0.09 -1.02
C LEU A 184 -11.61 0.30 -0.44
N TRP A 185 -11.06 -0.66 0.30
CA TRP A 185 -9.72 -0.56 0.88
C TRP A 185 -8.64 -0.22 -0.16
N GLN A 186 -8.85 -0.65 -1.40
CA GLN A 186 -8.02 -0.32 -2.56
C GLN A 186 -7.96 1.19 -2.87
N TYR A 187 -9.02 1.95 -2.56
CA TYR A 187 -9.07 3.40 -2.74
C TYR A 187 -8.13 4.15 -1.80
N ARG A 188 -7.69 3.50 -0.71
CA ARG A 188 -6.61 4.01 0.14
C ARG A 188 -5.35 4.32 -0.68
N PHE A 189 -5.11 3.57 -1.74
CA PHE A 189 -3.94 3.71 -2.59
C PHE A 189 -4.22 4.46 -3.88
N SER A 190 -5.39 5.08 -4.04
CA SER A 190 -5.65 5.97 -5.18
C SER A 190 -4.74 7.20 -5.18
N LEU A 191 -4.24 7.60 -4.02
CA LEU A 191 -3.16 8.58 -3.85
C LEU A 191 -1.81 7.91 -3.65
N SER A 192 -1.54 6.80 -4.34
CA SER A 192 -0.31 6.02 -4.19
C SER A 192 0.94 6.88 -4.33
N ASN A 193 0.98 7.88 -5.21
CA ASN A 193 2.13 8.77 -5.35
C ASN A 193 2.50 9.55 -4.08
N CYS A 194 1.53 9.81 -3.21
CA CYS A 194 1.74 10.43 -1.90
C CYS A 194 2.05 9.38 -0.82
N LEU A 195 2.08 8.12 -1.23
CA LEU A 195 2.30 6.94 -0.43
C LEU A 195 3.65 6.23 -0.76
N ASN A 196 4.77 6.95 -0.95
CA ASN A 196 6.11 6.35 -1.14
C ASN A 196 6.86 5.91 0.15
N PRO A 197 6.93 4.63 0.50
CA PRO A 197 7.62 4.13 1.70
C PRO A 197 9.12 4.42 1.83
N GLU A 198 9.78 4.87 0.77
CA GLU A 198 11.20 5.20 0.77
C GLU A 198 11.48 6.67 1.12
N ASP A 199 10.46 7.54 1.20
CA ASP A 199 10.69 8.92 1.59
C ASP A 199 10.99 9.01 3.10
N PRO A 200 11.94 9.86 3.55
CA PRO A 200 12.34 9.98 4.95
C PRO A 200 11.26 10.55 5.91
N GLY A 201 10.03 10.78 5.45
CA GLY A 201 8.89 11.31 6.22
C GLY A 201 7.85 10.26 6.65
N TRP A 202 8.19 8.98 6.58
CA TRP A 202 7.24 7.88 6.56
C TRP A 202 6.87 7.26 7.91
N ASP A 203 7.42 7.78 9.00
CA ASP A 203 7.10 7.37 10.38
C ASP A 203 5.59 7.48 10.72
N HIS A 204 4.82 8.23 9.91
CA HIS A 204 3.38 8.36 10.07
C HIS A 204 2.61 7.09 9.65
N ILE A 205 3.19 6.25 8.76
CA ILE A 205 2.59 4.97 8.38
C ILE A 205 2.83 3.97 9.50
N SER A 206 1.75 3.63 10.19
CA SER A 206 1.85 2.88 11.44
C SER A 206 0.92 1.67 11.48
N ASP A 207 0.41 1.27 10.31
CA ASP A 207 -0.19 -0.04 10.11
C ASP A 207 0.46 -0.80 8.95
N PRO A 208 0.69 -2.12 9.13
CA PRO A 208 1.42 -2.95 8.18
C PRO A 208 0.74 -3.05 6.81
N VAL A 209 -0.60 -2.99 6.79
CA VAL A 209 -1.36 -3.13 5.54
C VAL A 209 -1.15 -1.93 4.62
N THR A 210 -1.11 -0.71 5.15
CA THR A 210 -0.70 0.44 4.31
C THR A 210 0.64 0.21 3.71
N LEU A 211 1.61 -0.16 4.56
CA LEU A 211 3.00 -0.12 4.15
C LEU A 211 3.22 -1.11 3.01
N GLY A 212 2.67 -2.32 3.16
CA GLY A 212 2.66 -3.34 2.12
C GLY A 212 2.01 -2.87 0.82
N GLY A 213 0.81 -2.30 0.89
CA GLY A 213 0.08 -1.87 -0.30
C GLY A 213 0.67 -0.63 -0.97
N ALA A 214 1.18 0.31 -0.20
CA ALA A 214 1.87 1.51 -0.65
C ALA A 214 3.15 1.14 -1.41
N TYR A 215 4.01 0.32 -0.78
CA TYR A 215 5.21 -0.22 -1.42
C TYR A 215 4.86 -0.95 -2.72
N ALA A 216 3.82 -1.79 -2.71
CA ALA A 216 3.37 -2.49 -3.92
C ALA A 216 2.98 -1.54 -5.04
N GLU A 217 2.18 -0.49 -4.80
CA GLU A 217 1.82 0.45 -5.88
C GLU A 217 3.04 1.17 -6.48
N HIS A 218 4.05 1.47 -5.66
CA HIS A 218 5.29 2.09 -6.15
C HIS A 218 6.18 1.15 -6.95
N THR A 219 6.37 -0.08 -6.47
CA THR A 219 7.28 -1.03 -7.12
C THR A 219 6.61 -1.84 -8.22
N LYS A 220 5.28 -1.88 -8.28
CA LYS A 220 4.51 -2.71 -9.21
C LYS A 220 4.83 -2.44 -10.69
N PRO A 221 4.91 -1.18 -11.18
CA PRO A 221 5.28 -0.94 -12.58
C PRO A 221 6.62 -1.60 -12.94
N GLU A 222 7.65 -1.35 -12.14
CA GLU A 222 8.98 -1.91 -12.39
C GLU A 222 9.02 -3.45 -12.26
N PHE A 223 8.28 -3.99 -11.29
CA PHE A 223 8.15 -5.43 -11.09
C PHE A 223 7.49 -6.12 -12.30
N LEU A 224 6.40 -5.55 -12.82
CA LEU A 224 5.64 -6.12 -13.94
C LEU A 224 6.36 -5.97 -15.27
N GLU A 225 6.98 -4.82 -15.52
CA GLU A 225 7.74 -4.53 -16.74
C GLU A 225 9.08 -5.29 -16.80
N SER A 226 9.57 -5.76 -15.64
CA SER A 226 10.80 -6.55 -15.60
C SER A 226 10.60 -7.92 -16.24
N ALA A 227 11.17 -8.13 -17.43
CA ALA A 227 11.32 -9.45 -18.04
C ALA A 227 12.40 -10.34 -17.36
N ASN A 228 13.18 -9.77 -16.43
CA ASN A 228 14.32 -10.43 -15.81
C ASN A 228 13.93 -11.05 -14.46
N ALA A 229 14.00 -12.39 -14.39
CA ALA A 229 13.73 -13.16 -13.18
C ALA A 229 14.58 -12.74 -11.98
N ALA A 230 15.86 -12.40 -12.19
CA ALA A 230 16.76 -11.97 -11.11
C ALA A 230 16.33 -10.61 -10.52
N ARG A 231 15.80 -9.71 -11.35
CA ARG A 231 15.24 -8.43 -10.88
C ARG A 231 13.95 -8.64 -10.08
N ARG A 232 13.01 -9.45 -10.59
CA ARG A 232 11.77 -9.80 -9.86
C ARG A 232 12.06 -10.43 -8.50
N LEU A 233 13.05 -11.32 -8.48
CA LEU A 233 13.53 -11.94 -7.25
C LEU A 233 14.12 -10.90 -6.29
N GLY A 234 14.91 -9.96 -6.80
CA GLY A 234 15.43 -8.83 -6.02
C GLY A 234 14.33 -7.98 -5.37
N TYR A 235 13.29 -7.62 -6.12
CA TYR A 235 12.14 -6.88 -5.57
C TYR A 235 11.44 -7.63 -4.44
N LEU A 236 11.21 -8.94 -4.59
CA LEU A 236 10.57 -9.74 -3.52
C LEU A 236 11.45 -9.81 -2.27
N GLU A 237 12.76 -10.06 -2.43
CA GLU A 237 13.70 -10.09 -1.32
C GLU A 237 13.75 -8.74 -0.59
N GLU A 238 13.89 -7.65 -1.34
CA GLU A 238 13.97 -6.30 -0.81
C GLU A 238 12.71 -5.92 -0.04
N ALA A 239 11.53 -6.16 -0.61
CA ALA A 239 10.25 -5.89 0.04
C ALA A 239 10.11 -6.67 1.36
N VAL A 240 10.42 -7.97 1.36
CA VAL A 240 10.34 -8.81 2.58
C VAL A 240 11.29 -8.28 3.66
N ASN A 241 12.54 -8.02 3.31
CA ASN A 241 13.53 -7.49 4.25
C ASN A 241 13.12 -6.11 4.77
N PHE A 242 12.59 -5.25 3.89
CA PHE A 242 12.08 -3.92 4.24
C PHE A 242 10.95 -4.01 5.27
N PHE A 243 9.90 -4.80 5.03
CA PHE A 243 8.76 -4.87 5.95
C PHE A 243 9.12 -5.45 7.32
N ILE A 244 10.03 -6.43 7.35
CA ILE A 244 10.48 -7.04 8.60
C ILE A 244 11.31 -6.04 9.41
N ARG A 245 12.28 -5.38 8.76
CA ARG A 245 13.07 -4.32 9.38
C ARG A 245 12.17 -3.20 9.89
N TYR A 246 11.22 -2.76 9.08
CA TYR A 246 10.28 -1.71 9.47
C TYR A 246 9.45 -2.12 10.70
N ALA A 247 8.94 -3.37 10.72
CA ALA A 247 8.18 -3.89 11.85
C ALA A 247 9.02 -3.97 13.15
N ASP A 248 10.31 -4.34 13.03
CA ASP A 248 11.28 -4.37 14.13
C ASP A 248 11.58 -2.94 14.65
N GLU A 249 11.91 -2.01 13.76
CA GLU A 249 12.29 -0.62 14.08
C GLU A 249 11.12 0.19 14.67
N HIS A 250 9.92 0.00 14.13
CA HIS A 250 8.71 0.73 14.54
C HIS A 250 7.93 0.00 15.64
N LYS A 251 8.52 -1.07 16.22
CA LYS A 251 7.99 -1.88 17.32
C LYS A 251 6.53 -2.26 17.09
N TRP A 252 6.21 -2.72 15.89
CA TRP A 252 4.85 -3.16 15.55
C TRP A 252 4.55 -4.49 16.22
N GLU A 253 4.27 -4.45 17.51
CA GLU A 253 3.99 -5.66 18.26
C GLU A 253 2.63 -6.25 17.87
N PRO A 254 2.51 -7.58 17.65
CA PRO A 254 3.61 -8.54 17.51
C PRO A 254 4.28 -8.44 16.14
N VAL A 255 5.62 -8.34 16.10
CA VAL A 255 6.40 -8.12 14.86
C VAL A 255 6.03 -9.12 13.77
N LYS A 256 5.96 -10.40 14.13
CA LYS A 256 5.65 -11.51 13.22
C LYS A 256 4.36 -11.27 12.44
N PHE A 257 3.27 -10.91 13.10
CA PHE A 257 1.98 -10.72 12.44
C PHE A 257 1.95 -9.46 11.59
N SER A 258 2.58 -8.39 12.08
CA SER A 258 2.65 -7.13 11.36
C SER A 258 3.44 -7.30 10.06
N ALA A 259 4.61 -7.93 10.11
CA ALA A 259 5.41 -8.19 8.91
C ALA A 259 4.67 -9.10 7.92
N VAL A 260 4.04 -10.18 8.39
CA VAL A 260 3.26 -11.10 7.54
C VAL A 260 2.10 -10.40 6.86
N GLN A 261 1.39 -9.50 7.55
CA GLN A 261 0.32 -8.71 6.93
C GLN A 261 0.85 -7.76 5.85
N ALA A 262 1.96 -7.07 6.10
CA ALA A 262 2.56 -6.17 5.12
C ALA A 262 2.99 -6.94 3.86
N ILE A 263 3.71 -8.06 4.05
CA ILE A 263 4.13 -8.94 2.97
C ILE A 263 2.90 -9.48 2.21
N GLY A 264 1.88 -9.95 2.91
CA GLY A 264 0.68 -10.54 2.29
C GLY A 264 -0.07 -9.56 1.40
N ILE A 265 -0.24 -8.30 1.85
CA ILE A 265 -0.88 -7.25 1.04
C ILE A 265 -0.04 -6.89 -0.16
N PHE A 266 1.27 -6.80 0.03
CA PHE A 266 2.20 -6.56 -1.06
C PHE A 266 2.03 -7.64 -2.15
N LEU A 267 1.99 -8.92 -1.77
CA LEU A 267 1.79 -10.04 -2.70
C LEU A 267 0.40 -10.02 -3.36
N GLU A 268 -0.68 -9.68 -2.65
CA GLU A 268 -2.04 -9.57 -3.22
C GLU A 268 -2.14 -8.45 -4.28
N LYS A 269 -1.34 -7.39 -4.13
CA LYS A 269 -1.33 -6.24 -5.05
C LYS A 269 -0.52 -6.46 -6.33
N LEU A 270 0.40 -7.41 -6.34
CA LEU A 270 1.11 -7.84 -7.55
C LEU A 270 0.15 -8.67 -8.41
N PRO A 271 -0.30 -8.18 -9.58
CA PRO A 271 -1.24 -8.92 -10.40
C PRO A 271 -0.50 -10.09 -11.06
N PHE A 272 -0.82 -11.30 -10.63
CA PHE A 272 -0.51 -12.49 -11.40
C PHE A 272 -1.80 -12.94 -12.07
N GLU A 273 -1.91 -12.68 -13.38
CA GLU A 273 -2.81 -13.48 -14.19
C GLU A 273 -2.22 -14.89 -14.20
N PHE A 274 -2.92 -15.84 -13.57
CA PHE A 274 -2.56 -17.24 -13.60
C PHE A 274 -2.62 -17.75 -15.05
N SER A 275 -1.52 -17.61 -15.79
CA SER A 275 -1.24 -18.44 -16.95
C SER A 275 -0.28 -19.51 -16.49
N TYR A 276 -0.79 -20.73 -16.29
CA TYR A 276 0.06 -21.89 -16.09
C TYR A 276 0.88 -22.11 -17.36
N PRO A 277 2.21 -22.01 -17.33
CA PRO A 277 3.02 -22.53 -18.41
C PRO A 277 2.88 -24.05 -18.32
N GLU A 278 2.08 -24.66 -19.20
CA GLU A 278 1.86 -26.13 -19.22
C GLU A 278 3.19 -26.91 -19.30
N ASP A 279 4.23 -26.27 -19.84
CA ASP A 279 5.59 -26.78 -19.99
C ASP A 279 6.41 -26.80 -18.69
N LYS A 280 6.04 -26.04 -17.66
CA LYS A 280 6.76 -25.98 -16.37
C LYS A 280 6.04 -26.64 -15.19
N LEU A 281 4.82 -27.15 -15.40
CA LEU A 281 4.14 -27.95 -14.39
C LEU A 281 4.92 -29.26 -14.13
N PRO A 282 5.06 -29.68 -12.84
CA PRO A 282 5.50 -31.03 -12.50
C PRO A 282 4.69 -32.05 -13.32
N SER A 283 5.35 -33.11 -13.80
CA SER A 283 4.71 -34.12 -14.66
C SER A 283 3.45 -34.75 -14.06
N GLN A 284 3.28 -34.66 -12.74
CA GLN A 284 2.11 -35.14 -12.00
C GLN A 284 0.88 -34.21 -12.08
N MET A 285 1.04 -32.95 -12.48
CA MET A 285 -0.04 -31.97 -12.66
C MET A 285 -0.44 -31.77 -14.13
N ARG A 286 0.24 -32.45 -15.08
CA ARG A 286 -0.21 -32.53 -16.47
C ARG A 286 -1.34 -33.56 -16.53
N CYS A 287 -2.57 -33.12 -16.32
CA CYS A 287 -3.75 -33.97 -16.45
C CYS A 287 -3.76 -34.68 -17.82
N ARG A 288 -4.14 -35.97 -17.80
CA ARG A 288 -4.55 -36.73 -18.98
C ARG A 288 -5.82 -36.15 -19.60
#